data_AF-A0A540W718-F1
#
_entry.id   AF-A0A540W718-F1
#
_cell.length_a   1.000
_cell.length_b   1.000
_cell.length_c   1.000
_cell.angle_alpha   90.00
_cell.angle_beta   90.00
_cell.angle_gamma   90.00
#
_symmetry.space_group_name_H-M   'P 1'
#
loop_
_entity.id
_entity.type
_entity.pdbx_description
1 polymer ?
#
loop_
_entity_poly.entity_id
_entity_poly.type
_entity_poly.pdbx_seq_one_letter_code
_entity_poly.pdbx_strand_id
1 'polypeptide(L)'
;MSAWEPLSAAELEQQADVPTLLAEVGRLAVELAEARDALGVPPEQITDRAEVIVRSALTHAGMPAEIVQALALAGLLRTEVRPGRQPAAGEVEQLRAELADTRALLAKTVDNMQALVGDGELTVWRAEHDGIRLGRYLDLEEAQAHAEDSYRELVGPAPTLRWYPEEPEDDSVLRLYAQHEGDEVETAYRVVPVIVLTEYTPDGES
;
A
#
# COMPACT_ATOMS: atom_id res chain seq x y z
N MET A 1 -33.92 24.51 19.27
CA MET A 1 -32.81 24.14 20.16
C MET A 1 -33.12 22.75 20.68
N SER A 2 -32.64 21.69 20.02
CA SER A 2 -32.83 20.32 20.52
C SER A 2 -31.96 20.14 21.75
N ALA A 3 -32.57 19.70 22.85
CA ALA A 3 -31.87 19.28 24.04
C ALA A 3 -31.02 18.05 23.70
N TRP A 4 -29.76 18.08 24.12
CA TRP A 4 -28.84 16.95 24.00
C TRP A 4 -29.25 15.91 25.05
N GLU A 5 -29.75 14.76 24.62
CA GLU A 5 -29.97 13.61 25.50
C GLU A 5 -28.69 12.75 25.53
N PRO A 6 -28.15 12.44 26.71
CA PRO A 6 -26.99 11.56 26.83
C PRO A 6 -27.38 10.13 26.43
N LEU A 7 -26.52 9.48 25.66
CA LEU A 7 -26.68 8.08 25.25
C LEU A 7 -26.82 7.19 26.48
N SER A 8 -27.71 6.20 26.37
CA SER A 8 -27.93 5.20 27.41
C SER A 8 -26.73 4.26 27.56
N ALA A 9 -26.60 3.64 28.74
CA ALA A 9 -25.53 2.68 29.00
C ALA A 9 -25.50 1.50 28.00
N ALA A 10 -26.65 1.11 27.44
CA ALA A 10 -26.76 0.06 26.42
C ALA A 10 -26.29 0.52 25.03
N GLU A 11 -26.42 1.82 24.71
CA GLU A 11 -25.92 2.41 23.46
C GLU A 11 -24.40 2.64 23.54
N LEU A 12 -23.85 2.89 24.74
CA LEU A 12 -22.42 2.89 24.99
C LEU A 12 -21.80 1.48 24.88
N GLU A 13 -22.56 0.43 25.20
CA GLU A 13 -22.13 -0.97 25.05
C GLU A 13 -22.19 -1.47 23.59
N GLN A 14 -22.93 -0.78 22.71
CA GLN A 14 -22.94 -1.00 21.26
C GLN A 14 -21.88 -0.19 20.51
N GLN A 15 -21.12 0.68 21.19
CA GLN A 15 -19.90 1.24 20.59
C GLN A 15 -18.90 0.12 20.38
N ALA A 16 -18.39 0.00 19.15
CA ALA A 16 -17.52 -1.07 18.70
C ALA A 16 -16.50 -1.51 19.76
N ASP A 17 -16.45 -2.82 20.00
CA ASP A 17 -15.53 -3.49 20.93
C ASP A 17 -14.11 -2.91 20.77
N VAL A 18 -13.59 -2.29 21.83
CA VAL A 18 -12.31 -1.57 21.83
C VAL A 18 -11.15 -2.42 21.29
N PRO A 19 -11.04 -3.73 21.64
CA PRO A 19 -10.13 -4.67 20.98
C PRO A 19 -10.27 -4.75 19.46
N THR A 20 -11.49 -4.74 18.93
CA THR A 20 -11.76 -4.78 17.48
C THR A 20 -11.30 -3.50 16.81
N LEU A 21 -11.58 -2.33 17.40
CA LEU A 21 -11.05 -1.05 16.92
C LEU A 21 -9.52 -0.99 16.96
N LEU A 22 -8.90 -1.54 18.01
CA LEU A 22 -7.45 -1.62 18.13
C LEU A 22 -6.82 -2.52 17.07
N ALA A 23 -7.44 -3.67 16.77
CA ALA A 23 -7.00 -4.56 15.71
C ALA A 23 -7.10 -3.87 14.34
N GLU A 24 -8.18 -3.13 14.09
CA GLU A 24 -8.39 -2.41 12.84
C GLU A 24 -7.41 -1.23 12.65
N VAL A 25 -7.13 -0.48 13.73
CA VAL A 25 -6.09 0.57 13.72
C VAL A 25 -4.69 -0.05 13.50
N GLY A 26 -4.40 -1.19 14.12
CA GLY A 26 -3.15 -1.92 13.91
C GLY A 26 -2.98 -2.36 12.46
N ARG A 27 -4.03 -2.92 11.85
CA ARG A 27 -4.04 -3.33 10.44
C ARG A 27 -3.80 -2.13 9.51
N LEU A 28 -4.54 -1.03 9.70
CA LEU A 28 -4.39 0.18 8.89
C LEU A 28 -2.99 0.80 9.03
N ALA A 29 -2.37 0.74 10.20
CA ALA A 29 -1.00 1.23 10.40
C ALA A 29 0.04 0.41 9.62
N VAL A 30 -0.15 -0.91 9.53
CA VAL A 30 0.70 -1.80 8.73
C VAL A 30 0.49 -1.54 7.23
N GLU A 31 -0.76 -1.47 6.77
CA GLU A 31 -1.09 -1.18 5.36
C GLU A 31 -0.52 0.18 4.91
N LEU A 32 -0.57 1.20 5.78
CA LEU A 32 0.00 2.51 5.50
C LEU A 32 1.54 2.48 5.42
N ALA A 33 2.20 1.65 6.26
CA ALA A 33 3.64 1.47 6.23
C ALA A 33 4.11 0.72 4.97
N GLU A 34 3.33 -0.27 4.51
CA GLU A 34 3.61 -0.98 3.27
C GLU A 34 3.37 -0.09 2.04
N ALA A 35 2.29 0.70 2.04
CA ALA A 35 2.02 1.68 0.98
C ALA A 35 3.10 2.78 0.93
N ARG A 36 3.64 3.19 2.08
CA ARG A 36 4.79 4.12 2.18
C ARG A 36 6.01 3.56 1.44
N ASP A 37 6.39 2.32 1.74
CA ASP A 37 7.57 1.70 1.15
C ASP A 37 7.38 1.50 -0.37
N ALA A 38 6.16 1.23 -0.82
CA ALA A 38 5.82 1.10 -2.23
C ALA A 38 5.85 2.44 -3.00
N LEU A 39 5.52 3.56 -2.36
CA LEU A 39 5.39 4.87 -3.02
C LEU A 39 6.66 5.74 -2.94
N GLY A 40 7.71 5.30 -2.22
CA GLY A 40 8.96 6.07 -2.07
C GLY A 40 8.77 7.43 -1.39
N VAL A 41 7.65 7.62 -0.67
CA VAL A 41 7.32 8.89 -0.03
C VAL A 41 8.16 9.02 1.25
N PRO A 42 8.88 10.15 1.44
CA PRO A 42 9.67 10.34 2.64
C PRO A 42 8.77 10.27 3.88
N PRO A 43 9.21 9.55 4.94
CA PRO A 43 8.37 9.21 6.10
C PRO A 43 7.75 10.44 6.77
N GLU A 44 8.38 11.60 6.63
CA GLU A 44 7.97 12.85 7.24
C GLU A 44 6.62 13.38 6.72
N GLN A 45 6.28 13.15 5.44
CA GLN A 45 5.08 13.75 4.82
C GLN A 45 3.79 12.97 5.07
N ILE A 46 3.87 11.64 5.24
CA ILE A 46 2.71 10.78 5.52
C ILE A 46 2.38 10.81 7.02
N THR A 47 3.40 10.87 7.88
CA THR A 47 3.22 10.90 9.33
C THR A 47 2.43 12.14 9.76
N ASP A 48 2.73 13.32 9.19
CA ASP A 48 2.03 14.57 9.51
C ASP A 48 0.52 14.51 9.18
N ARG A 49 0.13 13.84 8.09
CA ARG A 49 -1.29 13.71 7.68
C ARG A 49 -2.03 12.58 8.40
N ALA A 50 -1.39 11.42 8.57
CA ALA A 50 -1.97 10.31 9.31
C ALA A 50 -2.18 10.67 10.79
N GLU A 51 -1.23 11.40 11.40
CA GLU A 51 -1.32 11.93 12.76
C GLU A 51 -2.54 12.84 12.93
N VAL A 52 -2.80 13.74 11.98
CA VAL A 52 -3.94 14.66 12.01
C VAL A 52 -5.27 13.91 11.92
N ILE A 53 -5.36 12.91 11.03
CA ILE A 53 -6.58 12.10 10.86
C ILE A 53 -6.85 11.25 12.10
N VAL A 54 -5.82 10.58 12.61
CA VAL A 54 -5.90 9.76 13.83
C VAL A 54 -6.24 10.63 15.04
N ARG A 55 -5.62 11.81 15.20
CA ARG A 55 -5.92 12.73 16.31
C ARG A 55 -7.32 13.36 16.22
N SER A 56 -7.82 13.64 15.01
CA SER A 56 -9.20 14.13 14.79
C SER A 56 -10.24 13.06 15.13
N ALA A 57 -9.95 11.80 14.80
CA ALA A 57 -10.76 10.65 15.23
C ALA A 57 -10.69 10.43 16.76
N LEU A 58 -9.51 10.57 17.37
CA LEU A 58 -9.29 10.41 18.81
C LEU A 58 -9.97 11.49 19.68
N THR A 59 -10.11 12.71 19.16
CA THR A 59 -10.75 13.83 19.88
C THR A 59 -12.27 13.76 19.91
N HIS A 60 -12.90 13.01 19.00
CA HIS A 60 -14.35 12.87 18.94
C HIS A 60 -14.87 11.61 19.65
N ALA A 61 -14.02 10.61 19.91
CA ALA A 61 -14.47 9.27 20.33
C ALA A 61 -14.17 8.87 21.78
N GLY A 62 -13.56 9.73 22.60
CA GLY A 62 -13.34 9.43 24.03
C GLY A 62 -12.58 8.12 24.27
N MET A 63 -11.44 7.94 23.62
CA MET A 63 -10.63 6.72 23.76
C MET A 63 -9.80 6.67 25.05
N PRO A 64 -9.48 5.46 25.56
CA PRO A 64 -8.55 5.24 26.68
C PRO A 64 -7.12 5.71 26.38
N ALA A 65 -6.43 6.21 27.41
CA ALA A 65 -5.09 6.80 27.31
C ALA A 65 -4.03 5.85 26.72
N GLU A 66 -4.25 4.54 26.83
CA GLU A 66 -3.32 3.51 26.38
C GLU A 66 -3.13 3.49 24.85
N ILE A 67 -4.14 3.86 24.06
CA ILE A 67 -4.09 3.83 22.58
C ILE A 67 -3.26 5.00 22.04
N VAL A 68 -3.43 6.18 22.63
CA VAL A 68 -2.61 7.37 22.32
C VAL A 68 -1.14 7.10 22.67
N GLN A 69 -0.90 6.41 23.78
CA GLN A 69 0.44 6.05 24.22
C GLN A 69 1.11 5.02 23.31
N ALA A 70 0.36 4.02 22.81
CA ALA A 70 0.85 3.03 21.84
C ALA A 70 1.23 3.69 20.49
N LEU A 71 0.39 4.59 19.98
CA LEU A 71 0.65 5.33 18.74
C LEU A 71 1.85 6.29 18.87
N ALA A 72 2.03 6.92 20.03
CA ALA A 72 3.20 7.74 20.33
C ALA A 72 4.49 6.90 20.42
N LEU A 73 4.44 5.74 21.08
CA LEU A 73 5.57 4.81 21.18
C LEU A 73 5.99 4.23 19.82
N ALA A 74 5.04 4.04 18.90
CA ALA A 74 5.30 3.61 17.53
C ALA A 74 5.91 4.69 16.63
N GLY A 75 6.09 5.92 17.13
CA GLY A 75 6.59 7.06 16.34
C GLY A 75 5.59 7.60 15.31
N LEU A 76 4.33 7.15 15.37
CA LEU A 76 3.24 7.58 14.48
C LEU A 76 2.57 8.88 14.94
N LEU A 77 2.89 9.35 16.15
CA LEU A 77 2.56 10.68 16.62
C LEU A 77 3.87 11.44 16.85
N ARG A 78 4.11 12.53 16.13
CA ARG A 78 5.17 13.47 16.50
C ARG A 78 4.82 14.06 17.86
N THR A 79 5.62 13.72 18.87
CA THR A 79 5.51 14.26 20.24
C THR A 79 5.83 15.76 20.34
N GLU A 80 6.17 16.42 19.23
CA GLU A 80 6.34 17.88 19.16
C GLU A 80 5.02 18.63 18.94
N VAL A 81 3.90 18.08 19.38
CA VAL A 81 2.72 18.89 19.59
C VAL A 81 3.04 19.86 20.71
N ARG A 82 3.17 21.16 20.38
CA ARG A 82 3.11 22.21 21.39
C ARG A 82 1.84 21.97 22.22
N PRO A 83 1.93 21.56 23.50
CA PRO A 83 0.75 21.33 24.30
C PRO A 83 -0.04 22.64 24.37
N GLY A 84 -1.32 22.59 23.97
CA GLY A 84 -2.25 23.73 24.04
C GLY A 84 -2.64 24.38 22.72
N ARG A 85 -2.12 23.94 21.56
CA ARG A 85 -2.69 24.39 20.26
C ARG A 85 -3.80 23.44 19.82
N GLN A 86 -5.03 23.75 20.16
CA GLN A 86 -6.18 23.18 19.44
C GLN A 86 -6.15 23.71 18.00
N PRO A 87 -6.27 22.85 16.98
CA PRO A 87 -6.49 23.33 15.62
C PRO A 87 -7.76 24.16 15.61
N ALA A 88 -7.73 25.32 14.94
CA ALA A 88 -8.91 26.14 14.83
C ALA A 88 -10.00 25.33 14.10
N ALA A 89 -11.28 25.53 14.41
CA ALA A 89 -12.37 24.80 13.75
C ALA A 89 -12.28 24.87 12.20
N GLY A 90 -11.82 26.01 11.67
CA GLY A 90 -11.60 26.17 10.23
C GLY A 90 -10.42 25.37 9.64
N GLU A 91 -9.41 25.03 10.46
CA GLU A 91 -8.29 24.18 10.04
C GLU A 91 -8.76 22.72 9.85
N VAL A 92 -9.61 22.23 10.76
CA VAL A 92 -10.22 20.89 10.65
C VAL A 92 -11.15 20.81 9.44
N GLU A 93 -11.93 21.87 9.18
CA GLU A 93 -12.81 21.95 8.02
C GLU A 93 -12.02 21.98 6.70
N GLN A 94 -10.92 22.73 6.66
CA GLN A 94 -10.00 22.76 5.51
C GLN A 94 -9.41 21.38 5.22
N LEU A 95 -8.92 20.67 6.23
CA LEU A 95 -8.36 19.33 6.08
C LEU A 95 -9.40 18.31 5.61
N ARG A 96 -10.65 18.44 6.06
CA ARG A 96 -11.76 17.59 5.58
C ARG A 96 -12.05 17.84 4.11
N ALA A 97 -12.04 19.09 3.66
CA ALA A 97 -12.21 19.44 2.26
C ALA A 97 -11.09 18.85 1.40
N GLU A 98 -9.83 19.01 1.81
CA GLU A 98 -8.67 18.48 1.10
C GLU A 98 -8.69 16.94 1.01
N LEU A 99 -9.12 16.26 2.08
CA LEU A 99 -9.30 14.80 2.06
C LEU A 99 -10.41 14.39 1.08
N ALA A 100 -11.52 15.13 1.04
CA ALA A 100 -12.61 14.88 0.09
C ALA A 100 -12.13 15.05 -1.36
N ASP A 101 -11.39 16.12 -1.66
CA ASP A 101 -10.82 16.36 -2.99
C ASP A 101 -9.83 15.27 -3.40
N THR A 102 -8.96 14.85 -2.47
CA THR A 102 -8.01 13.75 -2.70
C THR A 102 -8.72 12.45 -3.00
N ARG A 103 -9.80 12.13 -2.25
CA ARG A 103 -10.62 10.93 -2.50
C ARG A 103 -11.32 10.99 -3.85
N ALA A 104 -11.85 12.16 -4.23
CA ALA A 104 -12.47 12.35 -5.53
C ALA A 104 -11.47 12.17 -6.69
N LEU A 105 -10.24 12.67 -6.52
CA LEU A 105 -9.17 12.47 -7.49
C LEU A 105 -8.80 10.98 -7.62
N LEU A 106 -8.65 10.28 -6.48
CA LEU A 106 -8.34 8.85 -6.46
C LEU A 106 -9.43 8.03 -7.16
N ALA A 107 -10.71 8.29 -6.83
CA ALA A 107 -11.85 7.62 -7.46
C ALA A 107 -11.82 7.82 -8.98
N LYS A 108 -11.59 9.05 -9.45
CA LYS A 108 -11.48 9.34 -10.89
C LYS A 108 -10.29 8.63 -11.55
N THR A 109 -9.16 8.50 -10.87
CA THR A 109 -8.01 7.75 -11.38
C THR A 109 -8.35 6.26 -11.50
N VAL A 110 -9.05 5.70 -10.52
CA VAL A 110 -9.53 4.31 -10.57
C VAL A 110 -10.50 4.12 -11.74
N ASP A 111 -11.50 5.00 -11.90
CA ASP A 111 -12.45 4.94 -13.00
C ASP A 111 -11.74 5.01 -14.36
N ASN A 112 -10.73 5.89 -14.50
CA ASN A 112 -9.94 6.00 -15.72
C ASN A 112 -9.11 4.74 -16.00
N MET A 113 -8.52 4.12 -14.98
CA MET A 113 -7.77 2.88 -15.12
C MET A 113 -8.71 1.72 -15.52
N GLN A 114 -9.88 1.61 -14.88
CA GLN A 114 -10.89 0.62 -15.26
C GLN A 114 -11.36 0.83 -16.70
N ALA A 115 -11.62 2.08 -17.10
CA ALA A 115 -12.00 2.39 -18.48
C ALA A 115 -10.90 2.09 -19.51
N LEU A 116 -9.62 2.26 -19.13
CA LEU A 116 -8.48 1.96 -20.00
C LEU A 116 -8.32 0.45 -20.22
N VAL A 117 -8.54 -0.34 -19.16
CA VAL A 117 -8.46 -1.81 -19.20
C VAL A 117 -9.67 -2.43 -19.91
N GLY A 118 -10.85 -1.79 -19.81
CA GLY A 118 -12.09 -2.32 -20.35
C GLY A 118 -12.55 -3.59 -19.60
N ASP A 119 -13.15 -4.52 -20.32
CA ASP A 119 -13.58 -5.83 -19.78
C ASP A 119 -12.43 -6.87 -19.78
N GLY A 120 -11.19 -6.46 -20.10
CA GLY A 120 -10.02 -7.33 -20.11
C GLY A 120 -9.46 -7.59 -18.71
N GLU A 121 -8.79 -8.72 -18.52
CA GLU A 121 -8.02 -8.98 -17.31
C GLU A 121 -6.78 -8.06 -17.27
N LEU A 122 -6.67 -7.24 -16.23
CA LEU A 122 -5.45 -6.46 -16.00
C LEU A 122 -4.33 -7.40 -15.54
N THR A 123 -3.31 -7.56 -16.37
CA THR A 123 -2.11 -8.31 -15.99
C THR A 123 -1.05 -7.37 -15.46
N VAL A 124 -0.58 -7.61 -14.24
CA VAL A 124 0.59 -6.97 -13.64
C VAL A 124 1.76 -7.94 -13.70
N TRP A 125 2.90 -7.50 -14.19
CA TRP A 125 4.11 -8.29 -14.25
C TRP A 125 4.93 -8.11 -12.98
N ARG A 126 5.38 -9.20 -12.37
CA ARG A 126 6.17 -9.20 -11.14
C ARG A 126 7.57 -9.72 -11.44
N ALA A 127 8.57 -8.87 -11.27
CA ALA A 127 9.97 -9.27 -11.35
C ALA A 127 10.40 -9.91 -10.01
N GLU A 128 11.09 -11.04 -10.09
CA GLU A 128 11.56 -11.80 -8.92
C GLU A 128 13.01 -12.27 -9.09
N HIS A 129 13.69 -12.45 -7.97
CA HIS A 129 14.98 -13.13 -7.86
C HIS A 129 14.88 -14.18 -6.76
N ASP A 130 14.94 -15.47 -7.14
CA ASP A 130 14.81 -16.60 -6.19
C ASP A 130 13.53 -16.52 -5.33
N GLY A 131 12.41 -16.12 -5.96
CA GLY A 131 11.12 -15.91 -5.29
C GLY A 131 11.00 -14.62 -4.48
N ILE A 132 12.08 -13.84 -4.33
CA ILE A 132 12.05 -12.52 -3.70
C ILE A 132 11.57 -11.48 -4.72
N ARG A 133 10.50 -10.76 -4.39
CA ARG A 133 9.95 -9.71 -5.25
C ARG A 133 10.91 -8.53 -5.37
N LEU A 134 11.27 -8.17 -6.60
CA LEU A 134 12.02 -6.96 -6.94
C LEU A 134 11.09 -5.78 -7.20
N GLY A 135 9.98 -6.02 -7.90
CA GLY A 135 9.01 -4.98 -8.23
C GLY A 135 7.75 -5.50 -8.94
N ARG A 136 6.85 -4.58 -9.28
CA ARG A 136 5.61 -4.83 -10.05
C ARG A 136 5.46 -3.77 -11.13
N TYR A 137 5.04 -4.19 -12.32
CA TYR A 137 5.02 -3.37 -13.53
C TYR A 137 3.72 -3.64 -14.29
N LEU A 138 3.24 -2.63 -15.00
CA LEU A 138 2.09 -2.80 -15.90
C LEU A 138 2.53 -3.33 -17.27
N ASP A 139 3.82 -3.25 -17.57
CA ASP A 139 4.42 -3.65 -18.83
C ASP A 139 5.43 -4.79 -18.63
N LEU A 140 5.45 -5.74 -19.58
CA LEU A 140 6.35 -6.89 -19.52
C LEU A 140 7.81 -6.47 -19.73
N GLU A 141 8.07 -5.58 -20.69
CA GLU A 141 9.42 -5.15 -21.05
C GLU A 141 10.06 -4.38 -19.88
N GLU A 142 9.28 -3.56 -19.15
CA GLU A 142 9.74 -2.89 -17.93
C GLU A 142 10.14 -3.89 -16.83
N ALA A 143 9.35 -4.95 -16.63
CA ALA A 143 9.66 -5.98 -15.64
C ALA A 143 10.95 -6.74 -16.01
N GLN A 144 11.10 -7.09 -17.29
CA GLN A 144 12.32 -7.73 -17.81
C GLN A 144 13.53 -6.82 -17.66
N ALA A 145 13.43 -5.55 -18.05
CA ALA A 145 14.51 -4.58 -17.95
C ALA A 145 14.99 -4.41 -16.49
N HIS A 146 14.08 -4.31 -15.53
CA HIS A 146 14.46 -4.20 -14.12
C HIS A 146 15.18 -5.46 -13.62
N ALA A 147 14.70 -6.65 -13.97
CA ALA A 147 15.37 -7.90 -13.61
C ALA A 147 16.76 -8.02 -14.25
N GLU A 148 16.90 -7.62 -15.52
CA GLU A 148 18.18 -7.60 -16.21
C GLU A 148 19.17 -6.61 -15.58
N ASP A 149 18.71 -5.42 -15.23
CA ASP A 149 19.55 -4.40 -14.58
C ASP A 149 20.02 -4.89 -13.21
N SER A 150 19.11 -5.46 -12.40
CA SER A 150 19.47 -6.09 -11.12
C SER A 150 20.50 -7.21 -11.30
N TYR A 151 20.36 -8.04 -12.35
CA TYR A 151 21.35 -9.07 -12.65
C TYR A 151 22.71 -8.47 -13.05
N ARG A 152 22.72 -7.45 -13.92
CA ARG A 152 23.96 -6.75 -14.34
C ARG A 152 24.65 -6.03 -13.19
N GLU A 153 23.91 -5.53 -12.20
CA GLU A 153 24.50 -4.97 -10.97
C GLU A 153 25.27 -6.03 -10.18
N LEU A 154 24.81 -7.28 -10.17
CA LEU A 154 25.44 -8.38 -9.45
C LEU A 154 26.67 -8.94 -10.18
N VAL A 155 26.57 -9.18 -11.50
CA VAL A 155 27.61 -9.91 -12.27
C VAL A 155 28.44 -9.02 -13.20
N GLY A 156 28.02 -7.77 -13.43
CA GLY A 156 28.60 -6.85 -14.38
C GLY A 156 27.85 -6.77 -15.73
N PRO A 157 28.19 -5.80 -16.60
CA PRO A 157 27.41 -5.45 -17.80
C PRO A 157 27.64 -6.36 -19.02
N ALA A 158 28.54 -7.34 -18.92
CA ALA A 158 29.00 -8.13 -20.07
C ALA A 158 28.08 -9.27 -20.59
N PRO A 159 27.15 -9.86 -19.83
CA PRO A 159 26.42 -11.03 -20.31
C PRO A 159 25.38 -10.65 -21.36
N THR A 160 25.24 -11.50 -22.38
CA THR A 160 24.05 -11.46 -23.24
C THR A 160 22.91 -12.13 -22.49
N LEU A 161 21.77 -11.45 -22.40
CA LEU A 161 20.61 -11.90 -21.65
C LEU A 161 19.49 -12.30 -22.59
N ARG A 162 18.77 -13.37 -22.24
CA ARG A 162 17.61 -13.87 -22.98
C ARG A 162 16.54 -14.36 -22.04
N TRP A 163 15.28 -14.17 -22.44
CA TRP A 163 14.13 -14.66 -21.71
C TRP A 163 13.50 -15.84 -22.45
N TYR A 164 13.19 -16.89 -21.71
CA TYR A 164 12.48 -18.07 -22.21
C TYR A 164 11.31 -18.40 -21.28
N PRO A 165 10.20 -18.93 -21.81
CA PRO A 165 9.15 -19.54 -20.99
C PRO A 165 9.73 -20.60 -20.04
N GLU A 166 9.27 -20.61 -18.79
CA GLU A 166 9.69 -21.61 -17.82
C GLU A 166 9.12 -22.99 -18.16
N GLU A 167 7.90 -23.04 -18.70
CA GLU A 167 7.29 -24.27 -19.23
C GLU A 167 6.99 -24.12 -20.72
N PRO A 168 7.26 -25.14 -21.57
CA PRO A 168 7.08 -25.02 -23.03
C PRO A 168 5.64 -24.79 -23.49
N GLU A 169 4.67 -25.08 -22.63
CA GLU A 169 3.24 -24.97 -22.89
C GLU A 169 2.61 -23.76 -22.16
N ASP A 170 3.38 -23.10 -21.29
CA ASP A 170 2.94 -21.96 -20.50
C ASP A 170 3.93 -20.79 -20.63
N ASP A 171 3.63 -19.92 -21.60
CA ASP A 171 4.39 -18.68 -21.85
C ASP A 171 4.16 -17.61 -20.77
N SER A 172 3.38 -17.91 -19.72
CA SER A 172 3.04 -16.94 -18.69
C SER A 172 4.28 -16.55 -17.89
N VAL A 173 5.05 -17.51 -17.36
CA VAL A 173 6.25 -17.23 -16.57
C VAL A 173 7.49 -17.24 -17.45
N LEU A 174 8.23 -16.13 -17.45
CA LEU A 174 9.49 -16.01 -18.18
C LEU A 174 10.67 -16.11 -17.22
N ARG A 175 11.69 -16.87 -17.60
CA ARG A 175 12.95 -17.02 -16.88
C ARG A 175 14.11 -16.42 -17.67
N LEU A 176 15.00 -15.74 -16.96
CA LEU A 176 16.20 -15.14 -17.52
C LEU A 176 17.33 -16.16 -17.62
N TYR A 177 17.97 -16.20 -18.78
CA TYR A 177 19.18 -16.96 -19.08
C TYR A 177 20.28 -15.99 -19.46
N ALA A 178 21.50 -16.26 -19.01
CA ALA A 178 22.67 -15.45 -19.27
C ALA A 178 23.71 -16.26 -20.03
N GLN A 179 24.25 -15.69 -21.10
CA GLN A 179 25.36 -16.29 -21.83
C GLN A 179 26.71 -15.79 -21.27
N HIS A 180 27.50 -16.74 -20.74
CA HIS A 180 28.84 -16.51 -20.21
C HIS A 180 29.83 -17.37 -20.97
N GLU A 181 30.85 -16.76 -21.58
CA GLU A 181 31.93 -17.48 -22.32
C GLU A 181 31.43 -18.44 -23.42
N GLY A 182 30.21 -18.22 -23.93
CA GLY A 182 29.58 -19.04 -24.96
C GLY A 182 28.56 -20.04 -24.43
N ASP A 183 28.58 -20.33 -23.12
CA ASP A 183 27.62 -21.21 -22.46
C ASP A 183 26.41 -20.42 -21.96
N GLU A 184 25.21 -20.92 -22.22
CA GLU A 184 23.98 -20.34 -21.71
C GLU A 184 23.64 -20.98 -20.36
N VAL A 185 23.49 -20.15 -19.34
CA VAL A 185 23.24 -20.57 -17.97
C VAL A 185 21.92 -20.00 -17.49
N GLU A 186 21.10 -20.87 -16.92
CA GLU A 186 19.85 -20.51 -16.26
C GLU A 186 20.11 -19.64 -15.02
N THR A 187 19.35 -18.57 -14.85
CA THR A 187 19.43 -17.71 -13.65
C THR A 187 18.24 -17.93 -12.72
N ALA A 188 18.31 -17.34 -11.53
CA ALA A 188 17.19 -17.32 -10.57
C ALA A 188 16.18 -16.18 -10.82
N TYR A 189 16.39 -15.36 -11.86
CA TYR A 189 15.50 -14.23 -12.18
C TYR A 189 14.31 -14.68 -13.01
N ARG A 190 13.12 -14.19 -12.62
CA ARG A 190 11.85 -14.52 -13.26
C ARG A 190 10.97 -13.28 -13.42
N VAL A 191 10.09 -13.33 -14.41
CA VAL A 191 8.98 -12.38 -14.57
C VAL A 191 7.68 -13.19 -14.59
N VAL A 192 6.84 -12.94 -13.59
CA VAL A 192 5.62 -13.70 -13.32
C VAL A 192 4.40 -12.80 -13.54
N PRO A 193 3.43 -13.20 -14.38
CA PRO A 193 2.19 -12.44 -14.56
C PRO A 193 1.29 -12.66 -13.35
N VAL A 194 0.64 -11.58 -12.94
CA VAL A 194 -0.29 -11.53 -11.83
C VAL A 194 -1.58 -10.92 -12.35
N ILE A 195 -2.60 -11.77 -12.50
CA ILE A 195 -3.93 -11.33 -12.90
C ILE A 195 -4.54 -10.56 -11.73
N VAL A 196 -4.87 -9.29 -11.97
CA VAL A 196 -5.55 -8.44 -10.99
C VAL A 196 -7.04 -8.68 -11.12
N LEU A 197 -7.62 -9.33 -10.12
CA LEU A 197 -9.06 -9.49 -10.03
C LEU A 197 -9.72 -8.14 -9.70
N THR A 198 -10.81 -7.84 -10.39
CA THR A 198 -11.57 -6.60 -10.21
C THR A 198 -12.39 -6.59 -8.92
N GLU A 199 -12.69 -7.77 -8.38
CA GLU A 199 -13.42 -7.95 -7.13
C GLU A 199 -12.49 -8.51 -6.05
N TYR A 200 -12.35 -7.77 -4.95
CA TYR A 200 -11.71 -8.27 -3.75
C TYR A 200 -12.74 -9.06 -2.94
N THR A 201 -12.61 -10.38 -2.88
CA THR A 201 -13.36 -11.22 -1.93
C THR A 201 -12.60 -11.25 -0.60
N PRO A 202 -13.10 -10.60 0.46
CA PRO A 202 -12.40 -10.53 1.74
C PRO A 202 -12.18 -11.89 2.39
N ASP A 203 -13.00 -12.89 2.04
CA ASP A 203 -12.93 -14.24 2.56
C ASP A 203 -11.86 -15.12 1.87
N GLY A 204 -11.19 -14.61 0.83
CA GLY A 204 -10.05 -15.27 0.18
C GLY A 204 -10.39 -16.56 -0.57
N GLU A 205 -11.67 -16.91 -0.72
CA GLU A 205 -12.09 -17.96 -1.64
C GLU A 205 -12.02 -17.40 -3.07
N SER A 206 -11.02 -17.86 -3.81
CA SER A 206 -10.86 -17.68 -5.26
C SER A 206 -10.48 -19.03 -5.86
#